data_AF-A0A842P0X4-F1
#
_entry.id   AF-A0A842P0X4-F1
#
_cell.length_a   1.000
_cell.length_b   1.000
_cell.length_c   1.000
_cell.angle_alpha   90.00
_cell.angle_beta   90.00
_cell.angle_gamma   90.00
#
_symmetry.space_group_name_H-M   'P 1'
#
loop_
_entity.id
_entity.type
_entity.pdbx_description
1 polymer ?
#
loop_
_entity_poly.entity_id
_entity_poly.type
_entity_poly.pdbx_seq_one_letter_code
_entity_poly.pdbx_strand_id
1 'polypeptide(L)'
;MSLEKIHLEILQLLIDNIPKDFSDAGDISRKILFKSVNYKPKQIEKACDELESRGFVQFHAGFFKKDWSSISITDEGIDIMEPENDWDQDPESSPE
;
A
#
# COMPACT_ATOMS: atom_id res chain seq x y z
N MET A 1 15.59 12.95 6.97
CA MET A 1 14.22 12.37 6.99
C MET A 1 14.32 10.96 6.47
N SER A 2 13.79 9.98 7.21
CA SER A 2 13.65 8.60 6.73
C SER A 2 12.51 8.52 5.71
N LEU A 3 12.63 7.68 4.67
CA LEU A 3 11.54 7.41 3.71
C LEU A 3 10.39 6.64 4.35
N GLU A 4 10.62 6.02 5.50
CA GLU A 4 9.65 5.23 6.25
C GLU A 4 8.31 5.94 6.50
N LYS A 5 8.34 7.23 6.85
CA LYS A 5 7.10 8.00 7.02
C LYS A 5 6.33 8.15 5.70
N ILE A 6 7.04 8.30 4.58
CA ILE A 6 6.44 8.41 3.25
C ILE A 6 5.87 7.05 2.84
N HIS A 7 6.56 5.94 3.15
CA HIS A 7 6.06 4.58 2.92
C HIS A 7 4.71 4.37 3.62
N LEU A 8 4.63 4.67 4.91
CA LEU A 8 3.41 4.50 5.70
C LEU A 8 2.26 5.38 5.17
N GLU A 9 2.52 6.64 4.83
CA GLU A 9 1.48 7.51 4.26
C GLU A 9 0.98 7.03 2.89
N ILE A 10 1.85 6.46 2.05
CA ILE A 10 1.46 5.87 0.77
C ILE A 10 0.61 4.61 1.01
N LEU A 11 1.07 3.69 1.86
CA LEU A 11 0.35 2.44 2.16
C LEU A 11 -1.02 2.73 2.78
N GLN A 12 -1.09 3.64 3.75
CA GLN A 12 -2.36 4.04 4.37
C GLN A 12 -3.33 4.62 3.34
N LEU A 13 -2.85 5.50 2.45
CA LEU A 13 -3.68 6.07 1.39
C LEU A 13 -4.26 4.96 0.49
N LEU A 14 -3.46 3.97 0.12
CA LEU A 14 -3.92 2.87 -0.73
C LEU A 14 -4.98 2.02 -0.01
N ILE A 15 -4.78 1.69 1.27
CA ILE A 15 -5.76 0.97 2.11
C ILE A 15 -7.08 1.73 2.19
N ASP A 16 -7.02 3.03 2.46
CA ASP A 16 -8.21 3.88 2.59
C ASP A 16 -9.02 3.97 1.28
N ASN A 17 -8.40 3.63 0.15
CA ASN A 17 -9.03 3.64 -1.18
C ASN A 17 -9.36 2.23 -1.71
N ILE A 18 -9.16 1.16 -0.93
CA ILE A 18 -9.63 -0.17 -1.31
C ILE A 18 -11.17 -0.13 -1.32
N PRO A 19 -11.81 -0.42 -2.47
CA PRO A 19 -13.26 -0.43 -2.57
C PRO A 19 -13.84 -1.59 -1.74
N LYS A 20 -14.94 -1.31 -1.05
CA LYS A 20 -15.64 -2.31 -0.21
C LYS A 20 -16.41 -3.34 -1.05
N ASP A 21 -16.65 -3.03 -2.31
CA ASP A 21 -17.32 -3.89 -3.27
C ASP A 21 -16.30 -4.33 -4.33
N PHE A 22 -16.32 -5.61 -4.71
CA PHE A 22 -15.37 -6.26 -5.66
C PHE A 22 -15.43 -5.71 -7.11
N SER A 23 -15.98 -4.51 -7.34
CA SER A 23 -16.23 -3.93 -8.65
C SER A 23 -15.07 -3.10 -9.19
N ASP A 24 -14.11 -2.70 -8.34
CA ASP A 24 -12.98 -1.84 -8.73
C ASP A 24 -11.67 -2.38 -8.12
N ALA A 25 -10.54 -2.13 -8.79
CA ALA A 25 -9.24 -2.73 -8.44
C ALA A 25 -8.53 -2.02 -7.27
N GLY A 26 -9.11 -0.94 -6.74
CA GLY A 26 -8.47 -0.11 -5.70
C GLY A 26 -7.27 0.71 -6.20
N ASP A 27 -7.18 0.87 -7.53
CA ASP A 27 -6.11 1.61 -8.19
C ASP A 27 -6.16 3.11 -7.88
N ILE A 28 -5.08 3.66 -7.33
CA ILE A 28 -4.88 5.10 -7.24
C ILE A 28 -4.05 5.58 -8.42
N SER A 29 -4.57 6.55 -9.18
CA SER A 29 -3.77 7.17 -10.25
C SER A 29 -2.56 7.92 -9.68
N ARG A 30 -1.43 7.90 -10.41
CA ARG A 30 -0.21 8.66 -10.06
C ARG A 30 -0.48 10.13 -9.75
N LYS A 31 -1.39 10.75 -10.52
CA LYS A 31 -1.77 12.15 -10.32
C LYS A 31 -2.46 12.40 -8.99
N ILE A 32 -3.28 11.46 -8.53
CA ILE A 32 -3.97 11.54 -7.23
C ILE A 32 -2.96 11.31 -6.11
N LEU A 33 -2.12 10.27 -6.20
CA LEU A 33 -1.08 9.98 -5.21
C LEU A 33 -0.22 11.22 -4.89
N PHE A 34 0.32 11.88 -5.92
CA PHE A 34 1.21 13.04 -5.75
C PHE A 34 0.49 14.29 -5.20
N LYS A 35 -0.84 14.32 -5.26
CA LYS A 35 -1.65 15.38 -4.64
C LYS A 35 -2.04 15.05 -3.20
N SER A 36 -2.20 13.77 -2.89
CA SER A 36 -2.63 13.29 -1.58
C SER A 36 -1.50 13.23 -0.56
N VAL A 37 -0.27 12.92 -1.00
CA VAL A 37 0.89 12.81 -0.11
C VAL A 37 1.74 14.09 -0.18
N ASN A 38 1.97 14.75 0.95
CA ASN A 38 2.59 16.09 1.00
C ASN A 38 4.13 16.05 1.04
N TYR A 39 4.77 15.47 0.01
CA TYR A 39 6.23 15.41 -0.13
C TYR A 39 6.70 15.85 -1.52
N LYS A 40 8.02 16.01 -1.67
CA LYS A 40 8.60 16.32 -2.98
C LYS A 40 8.38 15.13 -3.94
N PRO A 41 8.05 15.36 -5.22
CA PRO A 41 7.85 14.32 -6.23
C PRO A 41 8.91 13.21 -6.21
N LYS A 42 10.20 13.57 -6.18
CA LYS A 42 11.31 12.60 -6.13
C LYS A 42 11.33 11.71 -4.89
N GLN A 43 10.83 12.20 -3.75
CA GLN A 43 10.75 11.40 -2.53
C GLN A 43 9.59 10.41 -2.60
N ILE A 44 8.47 10.83 -3.18
CA ILE A 44 7.31 9.97 -3.42
C ILE A 44 7.68 8.87 -4.42
N GLU A 45 8.33 9.21 -5.53
CA GLU A 45 8.81 8.25 -6.54
C GLU A 45 9.73 7.21 -5.90
N LYS A 46 10.77 7.66 -5.20
CA LYS A 46 11.70 6.76 -4.54
C LYS A 46 11.01 5.84 -3.51
N ALA A 47 10.05 6.38 -2.76
CA ALA A 47 9.27 5.61 -1.80
C ALA A 47 8.39 4.56 -2.49
N CYS A 48 7.76 4.91 -3.61
CA CYS A 48 6.97 3.97 -4.41
C CYS A 48 7.86 2.85 -4.97
N ASP A 49 9.01 3.19 -5.56
CA ASP A 49 9.94 2.20 -6.12
C ASP A 49 10.46 1.24 -5.02
N GLU A 50 10.75 1.76 -3.82
CA GLU A 50 11.15 0.92 -2.68
C GLU A 50 10.01 0.00 -2.22
N LEU A 51 8.77 0.48 -2.16
CA LEU A 51 7.60 -0.33 -1.82
C LEU A 51 7.33 -1.42 -2.86
N GLU A 52 7.42 -1.09 -4.16
CA GLU A 52 7.22 -2.04 -5.26
C GLU A 52 8.30 -3.12 -5.23
N SER A 53 9.57 -2.73 -5.02
CA SER A 53 10.68 -3.68 -4.93
C SER A 53 10.55 -4.70 -3.78
N ARG A 54 9.73 -4.36 -2.77
CA ARG A 54 9.44 -5.22 -1.61
C ARG A 54 8.16 -6.04 -1.77
N GLY A 55 7.42 -5.86 -2.87
CA GLY A 55 6.17 -6.55 -3.13
C GLY A 55 4.93 -5.91 -2.50
N PHE A 56 5.05 -4.80 -1.76
CA PHE A 56 3.94 -4.21 -1.01
C PHE A 56 2.93 -3.43 -1.86
N VAL A 57 3.35 -3.01 -3.06
CA VAL A 57 2.52 -2.28 -4.01
C VAL A 57 2.82 -2.76 -5.41
N GLN A 58 1.88 -2.57 -6.33
CA GLN A 58 2.03 -2.91 -7.73
C GLN A 58 1.78 -1.70 -8.62
N PHE A 59 2.66 -1.48 -9.58
CA PHE A 59 2.47 -0.45 -10.60
C PHE A 59 1.72 -0.98 -11.82
N HIS A 60 0.81 -0.15 -12.33
CA HIS A 60 0.05 -0.44 -13.53
C HIS A 60 0.42 0.56 -14.62
N ALA A 61 0.87 0.04 -15.77
CA ALA A 61 1.28 0.86 -16.91
C ALA A 61 0.06 1.41 -17.66
N GLY A 62 0.14 2.67 -18.07
CA GLY A 62 -0.86 3.26 -18.96
C GLY A 62 -0.59 2.88 -20.41
N PHE A 63 -1.65 2.80 -21.23
CA PHE A 63 -1.60 2.46 -22.67
C PHE A 63 -0.55 3.23 -23.51
N PHE A 64 -0.09 4.41 -23.07
CA PHE A 64 0.73 5.32 -23.87
C PHE A 64 2.00 5.84 -23.18
N LYS A 65 2.39 5.36 -21.99
CA LYS A 65 3.52 5.93 -21.25
C LYS A 65 4.54 4.89 -20.81
N LYS A 66 5.80 5.31 -20.82
CA LYS A 66 6.96 4.59 -20.28
C LYS A 66 6.90 4.50 -18.74
N ASP A 67 6.11 5.36 -18.13
CA ASP A 67 5.90 5.46 -16.69
C ASP A 67 4.55 4.85 -16.28
N TRP A 68 4.49 4.34 -15.05
CA TRP A 68 3.25 3.85 -14.45
C TRP A 68 2.17 4.93 -14.30
N SER A 69 0.91 4.54 -14.51
CA SER A 69 -0.26 5.42 -14.47
C SER A 69 -1.08 5.30 -13.19
N SER A 70 -1.12 4.12 -12.60
CA SER A 70 -1.76 3.84 -11.31
C SER A 70 -0.90 2.91 -10.46
N ILE A 71 -1.22 2.88 -9.17
CA ILE A 71 -0.61 2.06 -8.16
C ILE A 71 -1.72 1.45 -7.31
N SER A 72 -1.59 0.17 -6.97
CA SER A 72 -2.46 -0.52 -6.01
C SER A 72 -1.61 -1.12 -4.89
N ILE A 73 -2.22 -1.34 -3.73
CA ILE A 73 -1.59 -2.13 -2.66
C ILE A 73 -1.78 -3.63 -2.94
N THR A 74 -0.81 -4.44 -2.56
CA THR A 74 -0.90 -5.90 -2.63
C THR A 74 -1.35 -6.47 -1.29
N ASP A 75 -1.73 -7.75 -1.26
CA ASP A 75 -2.05 -8.45 -0.01
C ASP A 75 -0.90 -8.35 1.00
N GLU A 76 0.35 -8.52 0.55
CA GLU A 76 1.56 -8.37 1.38
C GLU A 76 1.71 -6.95 1.96
N GLY A 77 1.28 -5.93 1.20
CA GLY A 77 1.26 -4.54 1.66
C GLY A 77 0.17 -4.27 2.70
N ILE A 78 -0.95 -5.00 2.63
CA ILE A 78 -2.04 -4.95 3.60
C ILE A 78 -1.58 -5.62 4.90
N ASP A 79 -0.99 -6.83 4.83
CA ASP A 79 -0.55 -7.61 5.97
C ASP A 79 0.47 -6.87 6.87
N ILE A 80 1.35 -6.05 6.28
CA ILE A 80 2.31 -5.25 7.06
C ILE A 80 1.66 -4.03 7.74
N MET A 81 0.51 -3.58 7.25
CA MET A 81 -0.24 -2.44 7.81
C MET A 81 -1.30 -2.89 8.82
N GLU A 82 -1.76 -4.13 8.72
CA GLU A 82 -2.61 -4.80 9.70
C GLU A 82 -1.73 -5.64 10.64
N PRO A 83 -1.15 -5.06 11.71
CA PRO A 83 -0.46 -5.88 12.70
C PRO A 83 -1.47 -6.93 13.17
N GLU A 84 -1.08 -8.20 13.05
CA GLU A 84 -1.88 -9.37 13.41
C GLU A 84 -2.79 -9.03 14.59
N ASN A 85 -4.10 -8.93 14.29
CA ASN A 85 -5.09 -8.99 15.34
C ASN A 85 -5.01 -10.43 15.85
N ASP A 86 -4.11 -10.64 16.82
CA ASP A 86 -3.83 -11.85 17.59
C ASP A 86 -5.12 -12.68 17.78
N TRP A 87 -5.34 -13.67 16.90
CA TRP A 87 -6.40 -14.68 17.02
C TRP A 87 -5.83 -16.01 17.50
N ASP A 88 -4.77 -15.99 18.33
CA ASP A 88 -4.26 -17.21 18.98
C ASP A 88 -3.65 -16.92 20.37
N GLN A 89 -4.50 -16.48 21.30
CA GLN A 89 -4.41 -16.98 22.67
C GLN A 89 -5.62 -17.85 22.98
N ASP A 90 -5.65 -19.03 22.37
CA ASP A 90 -6.31 -20.19 22.97
C ASP A 90 -5.24 -20.94 23.78
N PRO A 91 -4.99 -20.62 25.07
CA PRO A 91 -4.33 -21.58 25.93
C PRO A 91 -5.35 -22.67 26.22
N GLU A 92 -5.28 -23.69 25.36
CA GLU A 92 -5.24 -25.08 25.76
C GLU A 92 -6.16 -25.44 26.92
N SER A 93 -7.22 -26.17 26.56
CA SER A 93 -7.88 -27.09 27.48
C SER A 93 -6.83 -27.81 28.32
N SER A 94 -6.90 -27.67 29.65
CA SER A 94 -6.44 -28.74 30.52
C SER A 94 -7.35 -28.92 31.72
N PRO A 95 -7.74 -30.17 32.00
CA PRO A 95 -8.72 -30.53 33.01
C PRO A 95 -8.07 -30.58 34.39
N GLU A 96 -8.85 -30.30 35.43
CA GLU A 96 -8.90 -31.06 36.70
C GLU A 96 -10.12 -30.65 37.51
#